data_AF-A0A9E6ZMK7-F1
#
_entry.id   AF-A0A9E6ZMK7-F1
#
_cell.length_a   1.000
_cell.length_b   1.000
_cell.length_c   1.000
_cell.angle_alpha   90.00
_cell.angle_beta   90.00
_cell.angle_gamma   90.00
#
_symmetry.space_group_name_H-M   'P 1'
#
loop_
_entity.id
_entity.type
_entity.pdbx_description
1 polymer ?
#
loop_
_entity_poly.entity_id
_entity_poly.type
_entity_poly.pdbx_seq_one_letter_code
_entity_poly.pdbx_strand_id
1 'polypeptide(L)'
;MTYLPPAQVAHYAYDAGFRGNSLVTAVAIAGSESSFNTSATSPANTCLGLWQINKIHDTANPSALYDPSDNAKMAYSISDHGTNWRAWSTYTNGSYKKYLSVAKTAAKAIAAPSYPSVNVEVDGQAFSAIAVNDETYLLWTALSKWGIPYKYLGNGKFSIQGQTVQGVVDDGNTYLNWSSIPDIQVTKVNGEFSFTDSY
;
A
#
# COMPACT_ATOMS: atom_id res chain seq x y z
N MET A 1 -15.63 11.96 -5.80
CA MET A 1 -14.26 12.39 -5.44
C MET A 1 -13.83 11.59 -4.24
N THR A 2 -12.64 10.99 -4.27
CA THR A 2 -12.13 10.12 -3.21
C THR A 2 -10.88 10.75 -2.61
N TYR A 3 -10.95 11.10 -1.31
CA TYR A 3 -9.82 11.61 -0.54
C TYR A 3 -9.26 10.49 0.30
N LEU A 4 -7.94 10.26 0.22
CA LEU A 4 -7.28 9.26 1.05
C LEU A 4 -6.78 9.89 2.35
N PRO A 5 -6.83 9.14 3.47
CA PRO A 5 -6.05 9.47 4.64
C PRO A 5 -4.55 9.56 4.28
N PRO A 6 -3.78 10.49 4.85
CA PRO A 6 -2.35 10.63 4.57
C PRO A 6 -1.55 9.33 4.80
N ALA A 7 -1.93 8.52 5.79
CA ALA A 7 -1.33 7.21 6.03
C ALA A 7 -1.50 6.27 4.83
N GLN A 8 -2.68 6.25 4.19
CA GLN A 8 -2.91 5.42 3.01
C GLN A 8 -2.12 5.93 1.79
N VAL A 9 -1.93 7.25 1.66
CA VAL A 9 -1.03 7.82 0.64
C VAL A 9 0.42 7.42 0.91
N ALA A 10 0.84 7.41 2.17
CA ALA A 10 2.16 6.94 2.58
C ALA A 10 2.35 5.44 2.28
N HIS A 11 1.32 4.60 2.45
CA HIS A 11 1.37 3.20 2.01
C HIS A 11 1.63 3.09 0.51
N TYR A 12 0.85 3.79 -0.34
CA TYR A 12 1.07 3.75 -1.80
C TYR A 12 2.47 4.25 -2.20
N ALA A 13 2.97 5.30 -1.56
CA ALA A 13 4.33 5.80 -1.78
C ALA A 13 5.40 4.79 -1.32
N TYR A 14 5.20 4.15 -0.17
CA TYR A 14 6.09 3.11 0.32
C TYR A 14 6.10 1.91 -0.62
N ASP A 15 4.95 1.44 -1.08
CA ASP A 15 4.85 0.29 -1.98
C ASP A 15 5.46 0.60 -3.36
N ALA A 16 5.46 1.87 -3.80
CA ALA A 16 6.18 2.31 -4.99
C ALA A 16 7.71 2.33 -4.84
N GLY A 17 8.23 2.32 -3.61
CA GLY A 17 9.69 2.27 -3.33
C GLY A 17 10.23 3.43 -2.49
N PHE A 18 9.44 4.46 -2.17
CA PHE A 18 9.91 5.56 -1.35
C PHE A 18 10.20 5.11 0.09
N ARG A 19 11.30 5.59 0.70
CA ARG A 19 11.73 5.23 2.06
C ARG A 19 12.26 6.46 2.81
N GLY A 20 12.25 6.42 4.14
CA GLY A 20 12.83 7.48 4.98
C GLY A 20 12.36 8.89 4.58
N ASN A 21 13.31 9.79 4.31
CA ASN A 21 13.00 11.18 3.93
C ASN A 21 12.33 11.31 2.55
N SER A 22 12.57 10.39 1.61
CA SER A 22 11.92 10.44 0.30
C SER A 22 10.43 10.09 0.42
N LEU A 23 10.06 9.20 1.35
CA LEU A 23 8.67 8.92 1.68
C LEU A 23 7.95 10.13 2.25
N VAL A 24 8.56 10.83 3.22
CA VAL A 24 8.00 12.07 3.78
C VAL A 24 7.80 13.12 2.69
N THR A 25 8.78 13.28 1.80
CA THR A 25 8.70 14.24 0.70
C THR A 25 7.60 13.87 -0.29
N ALA A 26 7.49 12.59 -0.69
CA ALA A 26 6.46 12.10 -1.58
C ALA A 26 5.05 12.40 -1.05
N VAL A 27 4.80 12.10 0.23
CA VAL A 27 3.48 12.32 0.86
C VAL A 27 3.18 13.82 0.96
N ALA A 28 4.16 14.64 1.32
CA ALA A 28 3.98 16.09 1.39
C ALA A 28 3.67 16.72 0.02
N ILE A 29 4.31 16.24 -1.05
CA ILE A 29 4.01 16.65 -2.43
C ILE A 29 2.59 16.23 -2.82
N ALA A 30 2.18 14.99 -2.57
CA ALA A 30 0.80 14.56 -2.87
C ALA A 30 -0.25 15.45 -2.17
N GLY A 31 -0.02 15.80 -0.91
CA GLY A 31 -0.88 16.72 -0.18
C GLY A 31 -0.94 18.09 -0.84
N SER A 32 0.19 18.59 -1.34
CA SER A 32 0.25 19.90 -1.99
C SER A 32 -0.36 19.94 -3.38
N GLU A 33 -0.20 18.87 -4.13
CA GLU A 33 -0.67 18.75 -5.51
C GLU A 33 -2.18 18.50 -5.58
N SER A 34 -2.72 17.66 -4.70
CA SER A 34 -4.10 17.19 -4.81
C SER A 34 -4.94 17.31 -3.54
N SER A 35 -4.35 17.75 -2.41
CA SER A 35 -4.97 17.59 -1.09
C SER A 35 -5.37 16.14 -0.80
N PHE A 36 -4.58 15.19 -1.31
CA PHE A 36 -4.81 13.74 -1.21
C PHE A 36 -6.06 13.23 -1.95
N ASN A 37 -6.55 13.96 -2.95
CA ASN A 37 -7.66 13.54 -3.80
C ASN A 37 -7.16 12.65 -4.96
N THR A 38 -7.57 11.38 -4.99
CA THR A 38 -7.16 10.42 -6.04
C THR A 38 -7.76 10.75 -7.40
N SER A 39 -8.88 11.48 -7.43
CA SER A 39 -9.57 11.94 -8.64
C SER A 39 -9.19 13.37 -9.04
N ALA A 40 -8.11 13.93 -8.48
CA ALA A 40 -7.69 15.29 -8.82
C ALA A 40 -7.25 15.40 -10.28
N THR A 41 -7.74 16.44 -10.94
CA THR A 41 -7.39 16.79 -12.31
C THR A 41 -7.04 18.27 -12.33
N SER A 42 -5.84 18.60 -12.83
CA SER A 42 -5.46 20.00 -13.04
C SER A 42 -6.48 20.76 -13.90
N PRO A 43 -6.61 22.09 -13.78
CA PRO A 43 -7.55 22.88 -14.59
C PRO A 43 -7.35 22.73 -16.11
N ALA A 44 -6.10 22.54 -16.55
CA ALA A 44 -5.77 22.27 -17.96
C ALA A 44 -6.02 20.82 -18.40
N ASN A 45 -6.47 19.95 -17.49
CA ASN A 45 -6.71 18.52 -17.71
C ASN A 45 -5.46 17.79 -18.24
N THR A 46 -4.27 18.14 -17.76
CA THR A 46 -2.99 17.53 -18.18
C THR A 46 -2.34 16.70 -17.07
N CYS A 47 -2.52 17.08 -15.81
CA CYS A 47 -2.02 16.36 -14.65
C CYS A 47 -3.12 15.66 -13.86
N LEU A 48 -2.86 14.43 -13.41
CA LEU A 48 -3.84 13.52 -12.82
C LEU A 48 -3.37 12.92 -11.48
N GLY A 49 -4.35 12.67 -10.61
CA GLY A 49 -4.19 11.86 -9.40
C GLY A 49 -3.44 12.57 -8.27
N LEU A 50 -3.01 11.77 -7.30
CA LEU A 50 -2.44 12.21 -6.03
C LEU A 50 -1.20 13.09 -6.21
N TRP A 51 -0.28 12.70 -7.09
CA TRP A 51 0.98 13.38 -7.36
C TRP A 51 0.92 14.29 -8.59
N GLN A 52 -0.27 14.52 -9.14
CA GLN A 52 -0.50 15.35 -10.33
C GLN A 52 0.47 15.01 -11.48
N ILE A 53 0.45 13.74 -11.88
CA ILE A 53 1.32 13.22 -12.93
C ILE A 53 0.78 13.64 -14.29
N ASN A 54 1.65 14.20 -15.14
CA ASN A 54 1.28 14.59 -16.49
C ASN A 54 0.97 13.36 -17.35
N LYS A 55 -0.16 13.39 -18.07
CA LYS A 55 -0.62 12.30 -18.97
C LYS A 55 0.41 11.88 -20.02
N ILE A 56 1.40 12.71 -20.35
CA ILE A 56 2.49 12.34 -21.28
C ILE A 56 3.30 11.14 -20.79
N HIS A 57 3.28 10.85 -19.48
CA HIS A 57 3.97 9.70 -18.92
C HIS A 57 3.19 8.38 -19.07
N ASP A 58 1.91 8.44 -19.47
CA ASP A 58 1.12 7.26 -19.82
C ASP A 58 0.10 7.64 -20.92
N THR A 59 0.60 7.83 -22.14
CA THR A 59 -0.24 8.22 -23.28
C THR A 59 -1.19 7.11 -23.73
N ALA A 60 -0.89 5.86 -23.40
CA ALA A 60 -1.68 4.70 -23.79
C ALA A 60 -2.90 4.50 -22.88
N ASN A 61 -2.75 4.74 -21.58
CA ASN A 61 -3.84 4.64 -20.61
C ASN A 61 -3.79 5.76 -19.53
N PRO A 62 -4.05 7.02 -19.90
CA PRO A 62 -3.97 8.12 -18.94
C PRO A 62 -4.87 7.94 -17.70
N SER A 63 -5.99 7.22 -17.83
CA SER A 63 -6.90 6.96 -16.71
C SER A 63 -6.30 6.09 -15.60
N ALA A 64 -5.27 5.28 -15.90
CA ALA A 64 -4.53 4.53 -14.88
C ALA A 64 -3.88 5.46 -13.85
N LEU A 65 -3.58 6.71 -14.21
CA LEU A 65 -3.01 7.68 -13.29
C LEU A 65 -3.99 8.16 -12.20
N TYR A 66 -5.27 7.81 -12.26
CA TYR A 66 -6.19 7.98 -11.13
C TYR A 66 -6.10 6.84 -10.11
N ASP A 67 -5.54 5.68 -10.49
CA ASP A 67 -5.21 4.61 -9.54
C ASP A 67 -4.03 5.06 -8.66
N PRO A 68 -4.19 5.07 -7.33
CA PRO A 68 -3.13 5.54 -6.42
C PRO A 68 -1.81 4.76 -6.54
N SER A 69 -1.86 3.46 -6.83
CA SER A 69 -0.67 2.62 -6.95
C SER A 69 0.10 2.97 -8.22
N ASP A 70 -0.59 3.07 -9.36
CA ASP A 70 0.08 3.42 -10.63
C ASP A 70 0.57 4.88 -10.62
N ASN A 71 -0.20 5.79 -10.01
CA ASN A 71 0.23 7.18 -9.81
C ASN A 71 1.49 7.28 -8.93
N ALA A 72 1.58 6.48 -7.86
CA ALA A 72 2.75 6.43 -6.98
C ALA A 72 3.99 5.87 -7.68
N LYS A 73 3.86 4.78 -8.46
CA LYS A 73 4.96 4.20 -9.25
C LYS A 73 5.52 5.21 -10.24
N MET A 74 4.65 5.96 -10.90
CA MET A 74 5.08 7.00 -11.84
C MET A 74 5.77 8.17 -11.13
N ALA A 75 5.26 8.59 -9.96
CA ALA A 75 5.95 9.58 -9.12
C ALA A 75 7.36 9.10 -8.70
N TYR A 76 7.49 7.83 -8.32
CA TYR A 76 8.79 7.23 -7.96
C TYR A 76 9.77 7.25 -9.13
N SER A 77 9.33 6.86 -10.33
CA SER A 77 10.13 6.91 -11.55
C SER A 77 10.57 8.34 -11.91
N ILE A 78 9.61 9.29 -11.99
CA ILE A 78 9.90 10.69 -12.37
C ILE A 78 10.81 11.39 -11.35
N SER A 79 10.71 11.02 -10.08
CA SER A 79 11.54 11.60 -9.02
C SER A 79 12.95 11.03 -8.95
N ASP A 80 13.38 10.25 -9.94
CA ASP A 80 14.61 9.47 -9.92
C ASP A 80 14.75 8.69 -8.60
N HIS A 81 13.74 7.85 -8.34
CA HIS A 81 13.68 6.99 -7.16
C HIS A 81 13.71 7.78 -5.84
N GLY A 82 13.13 8.99 -5.84
CA GLY A 82 13.03 9.88 -4.69
C GLY A 82 14.26 10.73 -4.41
N THR A 83 15.20 10.82 -5.34
CA THR A 83 16.42 11.63 -5.21
C THR A 83 16.31 13.01 -5.88
N ASN A 84 15.37 13.20 -6.80
CA ASN A 84 15.21 14.44 -7.56
C ASN A 84 13.73 14.88 -7.68
N TRP A 85 13.38 16.00 -7.05
CA TRP A 85 12.00 16.50 -6.97
C TRP A 85 11.72 17.72 -7.84
N ARG A 86 12.63 18.09 -8.75
CA ARG A 86 12.53 19.33 -9.53
C ARG A 86 11.35 19.37 -10.50
N ALA A 87 10.77 18.22 -10.85
CA ALA A 87 9.59 18.11 -11.70
C ALA A 87 8.31 18.67 -11.03
N TRP A 88 8.25 18.70 -9.69
CA TRP A 88 7.09 19.21 -8.96
C TRP A 88 7.28 20.68 -8.59
N SER A 89 6.43 21.54 -9.15
CA SER A 89 6.43 22.97 -8.82
C SER A 89 6.14 23.20 -7.32
N THR A 90 5.32 22.36 -6.71
CA THR A 90 5.01 22.42 -5.27
C THR A 90 6.24 22.17 -4.39
N TYR A 91 7.21 21.39 -4.87
CA TYR A 91 8.49 21.22 -4.21
C TYR A 91 9.37 22.46 -4.38
N THR A 92 9.55 22.92 -5.62
CA THR A 92 10.48 24.03 -5.93
C THR A 92 10.03 25.38 -5.38
N ASN A 93 8.72 25.63 -5.33
CA ASN A 93 8.15 26.82 -4.69
C ASN A 93 7.95 26.67 -3.17
N GLY A 94 8.23 25.49 -2.61
CA GLY A 94 8.16 25.22 -1.18
C GLY A 94 6.76 25.03 -0.59
N SER A 95 5.69 25.08 -1.39
CA SER A 95 4.32 24.89 -0.90
C SER A 95 4.08 23.52 -0.26
N TYR A 96 4.81 22.47 -0.67
CA TYR A 96 4.74 21.14 -0.04
C TYR A 96 5.08 21.17 1.46
N LYS A 97 5.84 22.18 1.93
CA LYS A 97 6.26 22.31 3.32
C LYS A 97 5.07 22.40 4.28
N LYS A 98 3.91 22.92 3.84
CA LYS A 98 2.69 22.96 4.66
C LYS A 98 2.17 21.57 5.06
N TYR A 99 2.53 20.53 4.30
CA TYR A 99 2.15 19.14 4.58
C TYR A 99 3.24 18.33 5.28
N LEU A 100 4.43 18.90 5.57
CA LEU A 100 5.51 18.11 6.18
C LEU A 100 5.15 17.53 7.54
N SER A 101 4.34 18.23 8.35
CA SER A 101 3.91 17.71 9.66
C SER A 101 3.08 16.44 9.49
N VAL A 102 2.02 16.50 8.67
CA VAL A 102 1.15 15.35 8.42
C VAL A 102 1.88 14.23 7.68
N ALA A 103 2.78 14.56 6.75
CA ALA A 103 3.57 13.59 6.01
C ALA A 103 4.56 12.84 6.91
N LYS A 104 5.19 13.51 7.88
CA LYS A 104 6.06 12.85 8.87
C LYS A 104 5.28 11.87 9.73
N THR A 105 4.10 12.26 10.21
CA THR A 105 3.22 11.37 10.98
C THR A 105 2.81 10.15 10.14
N ALA A 106 2.38 10.37 8.90
CA ALA A 106 1.99 9.30 8.00
C ALA A 106 3.16 8.35 7.69
N ALA A 107 4.31 8.87 7.30
CA ALA A 107 5.51 8.08 7.01
C ALA A 107 5.98 7.30 8.24
N LYS A 108 5.90 7.88 9.44
CA LYS A 108 6.20 7.17 10.69
C LYS A 108 5.23 6.02 10.93
N ALA A 109 3.94 6.20 10.64
CA ALA A 109 2.96 5.13 10.77
C ALA A 109 3.24 3.96 9.81
N ILE A 110 3.84 4.19 8.64
CA ILE A 110 4.30 3.14 7.72
C ILE A 110 5.60 2.49 8.18
N ALA A 111 6.52 3.28 8.73
CA ALA A 111 7.79 2.77 9.26
C ALA A 111 7.65 2.13 10.64
N ALA A 112 6.46 2.19 11.26
CA ALA A 112 6.22 1.73 12.62
C ALA A 112 4.82 1.13 12.86
N PRO A 113 4.25 0.28 11.99
CA PRO A 113 3.35 -0.71 12.53
C PRO A 113 4.22 -1.87 13.04
N SER A 114 4.61 -1.83 14.32
CA SER A 114 5.07 -3.05 14.98
C SER A 114 3.84 -3.91 15.18
N TYR A 115 3.49 -4.71 14.18
CA TYR A 115 2.50 -5.74 14.38
C TYR A 115 3.17 -6.86 15.18
N PRO A 116 2.69 -7.17 16.39
CA PRO A 116 3.29 -8.26 17.15
C PRO A 116 3.13 -9.55 16.36
N SER A 117 4.23 -10.30 16.24
CA SER A 117 4.18 -11.62 15.64
C SER A 117 3.27 -12.53 16.46
N VAL A 118 2.49 -13.35 15.77
CA VAL A 118 1.62 -14.36 16.39
C VAL A 118 2.16 -15.73 15.99
N ASN A 119 2.33 -16.62 16.97
CA ASN A 119 2.63 -18.01 16.69
C ASN A 119 1.39 -18.67 16.07
N VAL A 120 1.53 -19.12 14.83
CA VAL A 120 0.49 -19.87 14.14
C VAL A 120 1.11 -21.05 13.41
N GLU A 121 0.29 -22.07 13.17
CA GLU A 121 0.63 -23.19 12.31
C GLU A 121 -0.27 -23.19 11.08
N VAL A 122 0.30 -23.50 9.92
CA VAL A 122 -0.42 -23.77 8.68
C VAL A 122 -0.08 -25.21 8.28
N ASP A 123 -1.09 -26.08 8.28
CA ASP A 123 -0.95 -27.53 8.05
C ASP A 123 0.12 -28.19 8.94
N GLY A 124 0.13 -27.84 10.23
CA GLY A 124 1.08 -28.35 11.23
C GLY A 124 2.52 -27.83 11.08
N GLN A 125 2.74 -26.78 10.29
CA GLN A 125 4.04 -26.12 10.17
C GLN A 125 3.96 -24.68 10.68
N ALA A 126 4.92 -24.28 11.52
CA ALA A 126 5.04 -22.91 11.99
C ALA A 126 5.05 -21.93 10.81
N PHE A 127 4.25 -20.87 10.92
CA PHE A 127 4.02 -19.94 9.82
C PHE A 127 4.07 -18.48 10.30
N SER A 128 4.48 -17.58 9.41
CA SER A 128 4.57 -16.15 9.75
C SER A 128 3.18 -15.51 9.78
N ALA A 129 2.86 -14.90 10.90
CA ALA A 129 1.62 -14.16 11.09
C ALA A 129 1.81 -12.97 12.03
N ILE A 130 0.91 -12.01 11.91
CA ILE A 130 0.91 -10.77 12.69
C ILE A 130 -0.47 -10.52 13.28
N ALA A 131 -0.53 -9.78 14.40
CA ALA A 131 -1.79 -9.30 14.94
C ALA A 131 -2.06 -7.86 14.47
N VAL A 132 -3.26 -7.62 13.95
CA VAL A 132 -3.75 -6.30 13.55
C VAL A 132 -5.11 -6.10 14.20
N ASN A 133 -5.22 -5.19 15.19
CA ASN A 133 -6.46 -4.93 15.93
C ASN A 133 -7.13 -6.23 16.47
N ASP A 134 -6.36 -7.09 17.13
CA ASP A 134 -6.80 -8.39 17.67
C ASP A 134 -7.20 -9.45 16.65
N GLU A 135 -7.09 -9.16 15.35
CA GLU A 135 -7.24 -10.15 14.28
C GLU A 135 -5.88 -10.70 13.84
N THR A 136 -5.85 -11.95 13.39
CA THR A 136 -4.64 -12.60 12.88
C THR A 136 -4.53 -12.42 11.36
N TYR A 137 -3.35 -12.05 10.88
CA TYR A 137 -3.08 -11.94 9.46
C TYR A 137 -1.94 -12.88 9.09
N LEU A 138 -2.18 -13.76 8.13
CA LEU A 138 -1.23 -14.76 7.66
C LEU A 138 -0.40 -14.19 6.51
N LEU A 139 0.90 -14.51 6.47
CA LEU A 139 1.73 -14.18 5.31
C LEU A 139 1.08 -14.75 4.03
N TRP A 140 1.04 -13.95 2.97
CA TRP A 140 0.32 -14.30 1.72
C TRP A 140 0.75 -15.64 1.12
N THR A 141 1.97 -16.12 1.40
CA THR A 141 2.47 -17.41 0.92
C THR A 141 1.67 -18.61 1.44
N ALA A 142 0.79 -18.42 2.43
CA ALA A 142 -0.17 -19.45 2.86
C ALA A 142 -1.09 -19.87 1.70
N LEU A 143 -1.47 -18.93 0.83
CA LEU A 143 -2.29 -19.22 -0.35
C LEU A 143 -1.61 -20.23 -1.28
N SER A 144 -0.30 -20.08 -1.50
CA SER A 144 0.48 -21.01 -2.33
C SER A 144 0.56 -22.40 -1.70
N LYS A 145 0.69 -22.46 -0.36
CA LYS A 145 0.77 -23.72 0.39
C LYS A 145 -0.53 -24.54 0.29
N TRP A 146 -1.68 -23.87 0.34
CA TRP A 146 -3.01 -24.45 0.14
C TRP A 146 -3.43 -24.57 -1.32
N GLY A 147 -2.57 -24.21 -2.28
CA GLY A 147 -2.92 -24.24 -3.71
C GLY A 147 -4.09 -23.33 -4.10
N ILE A 148 -4.45 -22.34 -3.28
CA ILE A 148 -5.53 -21.40 -3.56
C ILE A 148 -5.10 -20.48 -4.71
N PRO A 149 -5.84 -20.39 -5.83
CA PRO A 149 -5.49 -19.50 -6.92
C PRO A 149 -5.52 -18.03 -6.49
N TYR A 150 -4.41 -17.32 -6.70
CA TYR A 150 -4.31 -15.89 -6.42
C TYR A 150 -3.59 -15.11 -7.51
N LYS A 151 -3.82 -13.80 -7.54
CA LYS A 151 -3.07 -12.83 -8.31
C LYS A 151 -2.75 -11.63 -7.42
N TYR A 152 -1.46 -11.30 -7.29
CA TYR A 152 -1.08 -10.04 -6.66
C TYR A 152 -1.49 -8.87 -7.55
N LEU A 153 -2.27 -7.94 -6.99
CA LEU A 153 -2.77 -6.75 -7.68
C LEU A 153 -1.96 -5.50 -7.36
N GLY A 154 -0.96 -5.61 -6.48
CA GLY A 154 -0.19 -4.48 -5.97
C GLY A 154 -0.77 -3.91 -4.68
N ASN A 155 0.08 -3.21 -3.93
CA ASN A 155 -0.29 -2.48 -2.71
C ASN A 155 -1.02 -3.33 -1.65
N GLY A 156 -0.49 -4.52 -1.38
CA GLY A 156 -1.06 -5.49 -0.45
C GLY A 156 -2.40 -6.10 -0.90
N LYS A 157 -2.88 -5.82 -2.12
CA LYS A 157 -4.12 -6.39 -2.65
C LYS A 157 -3.86 -7.67 -3.41
N PHE A 158 -4.71 -8.66 -3.17
CA PHE A 158 -4.73 -9.92 -3.90
C PHE A 158 -6.12 -10.15 -4.48
N SER A 159 -6.18 -10.64 -5.72
CA SER A 159 -7.37 -11.34 -6.20
C SER A 159 -7.22 -12.79 -5.76
N ILE A 160 -8.13 -13.29 -4.91
CA ILE A 160 -8.14 -14.65 -4.38
C ILE A 160 -9.45 -15.28 -4.84
N GLN A 161 -9.36 -16.32 -5.67
CA GLN A 161 -10.54 -16.95 -6.32
C GLN A 161 -11.52 -15.92 -6.96
N GLY A 162 -11.00 -14.81 -7.48
CA GLY A 162 -11.80 -13.75 -8.11
C GLY A 162 -12.29 -12.63 -7.16
N GLN A 163 -12.14 -12.78 -5.85
CA GLN A 163 -12.45 -11.72 -4.87
C GLN A 163 -11.23 -10.86 -4.59
N THR A 164 -11.40 -9.55 -4.43
CA THR A 164 -10.29 -8.65 -4.04
C THR A 164 -10.18 -8.60 -2.53
N VAL A 165 -9.03 -9.01 -1.99
CA VAL A 165 -8.70 -8.97 -0.57
C VAL A 165 -7.57 -7.96 -0.34
N GLN A 166 -7.76 -7.05 0.61
CA GLN A 166 -6.73 -6.09 1.04
C GLN A 166 -5.99 -6.67 2.25
N GLY A 167 -4.70 -6.93 2.08
CA GLY A 167 -3.79 -7.26 3.16
C GLY A 167 -3.08 -6.04 3.75
N VAL A 168 -2.42 -6.28 4.86
CA VAL A 168 -1.47 -5.37 5.51
C VAL A 168 -0.08 -5.61 4.93
N VAL A 169 0.62 -4.55 4.53
CA VAL A 169 2.01 -4.66 4.08
C VAL A 169 2.93 -4.32 5.25
N ASP A 170 3.80 -5.27 5.61
CA ASP A 170 4.81 -5.12 6.66
C ASP A 170 6.13 -5.75 6.22
N ASP A 171 7.23 -5.03 6.42
CA ASP A 171 8.59 -5.37 5.95
C ASP A 171 8.65 -5.92 4.49
N GLY A 172 7.88 -5.31 3.58
CA GLY A 172 7.82 -5.73 2.17
C GLY A 172 7.01 -7.00 1.90
N ASN A 173 6.43 -7.62 2.93
CA ASN A 173 5.53 -8.76 2.84
C ASN A 173 4.08 -8.32 2.98
N THR A 174 3.16 -9.03 2.31
CA THR A 174 1.72 -8.86 2.53
C THR A 174 1.19 -9.92 3.48
N TYR A 175 0.47 -9.50 4.50
CA TYR A 175 -0.26 -10.34 5.44
C TYR A 175 -1.75 -10.17 5.18
N LEU A 176 -2.47 -11.28 5.01
CA LEU A 176 -3.88 -11.32 4.66
C LEU A 176 -4.69 -11.72 5.89
N ASN A 177 -5.80 -11.04 6.15
CA ASN A 177 -6.72 -11.46 7.20
C ASN A 177 -7.20 -12.88 6.91
N TRP A 178 -6.97 -13.81 7.84
CA TRP A 178 -7.33 -15.22 7.66
C TRP A 178 -8.81 -15.39 7.31
N SER A 179 -9.69 -14.56 7.89
CA SER A 179 -11.14 -14.63 7.68
C SER A 179 -11.60 -14.18 6.30
N SER A 180 -10.72 -13.49 5.56
CA SER A 180 -10.96 -13.07 4.16
C SER A 180 -10.45 -14.09 3.15
N ILE A 181 -9.79 -15.17 3.60
CA ILE A 181 -9.34 -16.27 2.75
C ILE A 181 -10.47 -17.31 2.72
N PRO A 182 -11.00 -17.67 1.54
CA PRO A 182 -12.08 -18.64 1.43
C PRO A 182 -11.64 -20.04 1.88
N ASP A 183 -12.59 -20.80 2.43
CA ASP A 183 -12.44 -22.23 2.76
C ASP A 183 -11.31 -22.57 3.74
N ILE A 184 -10.96 -21.65 4.66
CA ILE A 184 -10.00 -21.89 5.74
C ILE A 184 -10.70 -22.24 7.04
N GLN A 185 -10.29 -23.33 7.67
CA GLN A 185 -10.66 -23.69 9.04
C GLN A 185 -9.60 -23.18 10.02
N VAL A 186 -10.05 -22.69 11.17
CA VAL A 186 -9.18 -22.31 12.28
C VAL A 186 -9.52 -23.14 13.51
N THR A 187 -8.48 -23.72 14.12
CA THR A 187 -8.57 -24.39 15.41
C THR A 187 -7.54 -23.79 16.36
N LYS A 188 -7.81 -23.84 17.67
CA LYS A 188 -6.86 -23.38 18.67
C LYS A 188 -6.33 -24.60 19.44
N VAL A 189 -5.05 -24.89 19.28
CA VAL A 189 -4.37 -26.02 19.94
C VAL A 189 -3.34 -25.44 20.90
N ASN A 190 -3.45 -25.76 22.20
CA ASN A 190 -2.53 -25.28 23.25
C ASN A 190 -2.31 -23.75 23.32
N GLY A 191 -3.27 -22.96 22.83
CA GLY A 191 -3.15 -21.50 22.80
C GLY A 191 -2.69 -20.94 21.46
N GLU A 192 -2.19 -21.77 20.56
CA GLU A 192 -1.71 -21.40 19.22
C GLU A 192 -2.81 -21.63 18.18
N PHE A 193 -2.88 -20.75 17.19
CA PHE A 193 -3.84 -20.87 16.09
C PHE A 193 -3.29 -21.81 15.03
N SER A 194 -4.04 -22.87 14.71
CA SER A 194 -3.75 -23.81 13.65
C SER A 194 -4.77 -23.64 12.53
N PHE A 195 -4.26 -23.34 11.33
CA PHE A 195 -5.05 -23.13 10.12
C PHE A 195 -4.85 -24.29 9.14
N THR A 196 -5.95 -24.78 8.59
CA THR A 196 -5.96 -25.81 7.53
C THR A 196 -6.94 -25.39 6.44
N ASP A 197 -6.66 -25.73 5.19
CA ASP A 197 -7.67 -25.63 4.15
C ASP A 197 -8.75 -26.70 4.35
N SER A 198 -9.93 -26.45 3.78
CA SER A 198 -11.10 -27.34 3.91
C SER A 198 -11.16 -28.43 2.82
N TYR A 199 -10.08 -28.64 2.06
CA TYR A 199 -10.04 -29.55 0.91
C TYR A 199 -9.46 -30.93 1.23
#